data_AF-A0A7X0RUH1-F1
#
_entry.id   AF-A0A7X0RUH1-F1
#
_cell.length_a   1.000
_cell.length_b   1.000
_cell.length_c   1.000
_cell.angle_alpha   90.00
_cell.angle_beta   90.00
_cell.angle_gamma   90.00
#
_symmetry.space_group_name_H-M   'P 1'
#
loop_
_entity.id
_entity.type
_entity.pdbx_description
1 polymer ?
#
loop_
_entity_poly.entity_id
_entity_poly.type
_entity_poly.pdbx_seq_one_letter_code
_entity_poly.pdbx_strand_id
1 'polypeptide(L)' 'MINVTTTFCRHCETARFDSNMDGKCRFCNTPLVSKNIELPEMSSSEREEAEKYLESRRTGNMQTVH' A
#
# COMPACT_ATOMS: atom_id res chain seq x y z
N MET A 1 0.30 -6.01 -16.50
CA MET A 1 0.26 -6.32 -15.05
C MET A 1 1.41 -5.60 -14.38
N ILE A 2 1.24 -5.09 -13.16
CA ILE A 2 2.29 -4.35 -12.45
C ILE A 2 2.94 -5.29 -11.43
N ASN A 3 4.26 -5.44 -11.52
CA ASN A 3 5.04 -6.17 -10.52
C ASN A 3 5.50 -5.22 -9.43
N VAL A 4 5.00 -5.39 -8.20
CA VAL A 4 5.42 -4.61 -7.05
C VAL A 4 6.15 -5.52 -6.07
N THR A 5 7.41 -5.18 -5.76
CA THR A 5 8.12 -5.81 -4.64
C THR A 5 7.72 -5.11 -3.35
N THR A 6 7.03 -5.83 -2.48
CA THR A 6 6.72 -5.37 -1.12
C THR A 6 7.42 -6.23 -0.09
N THR A 7 7.53 -5.70 1.12
CA THR A 7 8.18 -6.36 2.25
C THR A 7 7.20 -6.43 3.41
N PHE A 8 7.11 -7.60 4.04
CA PHE A 8 6.11 -7.89 5.07
C PHE A 8 6.73 -8.74 6.18
N CYS A 9 6.14 -8.65 7.36
CA CYS A 9 6.46 -9.53 8.47
C CYS A 9 5.70 -10.85 8.31
N ARG A 10 6.38 -12.00 8.36
CA ARG A 10 5.68 -13.31 8.36
C ARG A 10 4.85 -13.57 9.61
N HIS A 11 5.21 -12.93 10.72
CA HIS A 11 4.58 -13.19 12.01
C HIS A 11 3.36 -12.28 12.24
N CYS A 12 3.48 -11.01 11.88
CA CYS A 12 2.39 -10.03 12.05
C CYS A 12 1.54 -9.85 10.79
N GLU A 13 1.98 -10.38 9.64
CA GLU A 13 1.37 -10.18 8.33
C GLU A 13 1.24 -8.70 7.91
N THR A 14 1.96 -7.81 8.60
CA THR A 14 1.94 -6.36 8.35
C THR A 14 2.98 -5.96 7.30
N ALA A 15 2.58 -5.01 6.43
CA ALA A 15 3.42 -4.46 5.38
C ALA A 15 4.40 -3.39 5.90
N ARG A 16 5.42 -3.09 5.09
CA ARG A 16 6.64 -2.31 5.38
C ARG A 16 6.45 -0.92 6.05
N PHE A 17 5.24 -0.37 6.15
CA PHE A 17 5.00 0.89 6.88
C PHE A 17 5.43 0.83 8.36
N ASP A 18 5.54 -0.38 8.93
CA ASP A 18 5.96 -0.63 10.31
C ASP A 18 7.31 -1.37 10.43
N SER A 19 8.28 -0.99 9.60
CA SER A 19 9.65 -1.53 9.66
C SER A 19 10.56 -0.66 10.53
N ASN A 20 11.43 -1.28 11.34
CA ASN A 20 12.57 -0.59 11.94
C ASN A 20 13.71 -0.46 10.90
N MET A 21 14.65 0.48 11.10
CA MET A 21 15.77 0.73 10.17
C MET A 21 16.62 -0.52 9.86
N ASP A 22 16.61 -1.51 10.76
CA ASP A 22 17.34 -2.78 10.64
C ASP A 22 16.66 -3.85 9.76
N GLY A 23 15.57 -3.54 9.05
CA GLY A 23 14.87 -4.51 8.20
C GLY A 23 14.08 -5.58 8.99
N LYS A 24 13.73 -5.26 10.24
CA LYS A 24 12.90 -6.09 11.12
C LYS A 24 11.55 -5.43 11.36
N CYS A 25 10.54 -6.26 11.64
CA CYS A 25 9.23 -5.78 12.04
C CYS A 25 9.32 -5.00 13.36
N ARG A 26 8.73 -3.82 13.42
CA ARG A 26 8.72 -2.97 14.62
C ARG A 26 8.05 -3.61 15.83
N PHE A 27 7.06 -4.48 15.60
CA PHE A 27 6.24 -5.06 16.67
C PHE A 27 6.81 -6.33 17.26
N CYS A 28 7.25 -7.27 16.42
CA CYS A 28 7.71 -8.59 16.86
C CYS A 28 9.22 -8.83 16.63
N ASN A 29 9.93 -7.81 16.12
CA ASN A 29 11.37 -7.87 15.82
C ASN A 29 11.80 -9.02 14.87
N THR A 30 10.84 -9.64 14.18
CA THR A 30 11.09 -10.74 13.23
C THR A 30 11.62 -10.16 11.91
N PRO A 31 12.55 -10.85 11.22
CA PRO A 31 13.03 -10.45 9.91
C PRO A 31 11.89 -10.26 8.92
N LEU A 32 11.94 -9.16 8.17
CA LEU A 32 10.98 -8.93 7.11
C LEU A 32 11.37 -9.72 5.86
N VAL A 33 10.37 -10.15 5.10
CA VAL A 33 10.54 -10.90 3.85
C VAL A 33 9.97 -10.11 2.69
N SER A 34 10.66 -10.17 1.56
CA SER A 34 10.21 -9.53 0.32
C SER A 34 9.40 -10.52 -0.53
N LYS A 35 8.34 -10.03 -1.16
CA LYS A 35 7.49 -10.78 -2.09
C LYS A 35 7.14 -9.88 -3.24
N ASN A 36 7.20 -10.48 -4.41
CA ASN A 36 6.69 -9.87 -5.62
C ASN A 36 5.20 -10.16 -5.66
N ILE A 37 4.40 -9.11 -5.73
CA ILE A 37 2.96 -9.19 -5.89
C ILE A 37 2.65 -8.68 -7.29
N GLU A 38 1.95 -9.53 -8.04
CA GLU A 38 1.38 -9.16 -9.33
C GLU A 38 0.07 -8.44 -9.06
N LEU A 39 0.05 -7.14 -9.30
CA LEU A 39 -1.17 -6.36 -9.27
C LEU A 39 -1.77 -6.34 -10.68
N PRO A 40 -3.09 -6.53 -10.80
CA PRO A 40 -3.76 -6.32 -12.07
C PRO A 40 -3.51 -4.87 -12.54
N GLU A 41 -3.35 -4.68 -13.84
CA GLU A 41 -3.36 -3.33 -14.38
C GLU A 41 -4.72 -2.71 -14.09
N MET A 42 -4.71 -1.53 -13.48
CA MET A 42 -5.94 -0.77 -13.30
C MET A 42 -6.54 -0.48 -14.67
N SER A 43 -7.84 -0.73 -14.81
CA SER A 43 -8.57 -0.28 -15.98
C SER A 43 -8.54 1.26 -16.09
N SER A 44 -8.76 1.78 -17.29
CA SER A 44 -8.86 3.23 -17.51
C SER A 44 -9.93 3.89 -16.62
N SER A 45 -11.03 3.19 -16.37
CA SER A 45 -12.10 3.63 -15.46
C SER A 45 -11.66 3.68 -13.99
N GLU A 46 -11.00 2.63 -13.50
CA GLU A 46 -10.50 2.61 -12.11
C GLU A 46 -9.43 3.68 -11.88
N ARG A 47 -8.62 3.97 -12.90
CA ARG A 47 -7.61 5.01 -12.86
C ARG A 47 -8.22 6.40 -12.76
N GLU A 48 -9.24 6.70 -13.56
CA GLU A 48 -9.95 7.99 -13.50
C GLU A 48 -10.62 8.21 -12.14
N GLU A 49 -11.26 7.17 -11.57
CA GLU A 49 -11.85 7.23 -10.23
C GLU A 49 -10.79 7.48 -9.15
N ALA A 50 -9.64 6.80 -9.23
CA ALA A 50 -8.54 7.01 -8.29
C ALA A 50 -7.95 8.42 -8.39
N GLU A 51 -7.82 8.98 -9.60
CA GLU A 51 -7.36 10.35 -9.83
C GLU A 51 -8.35 11.37 -9.25
N LYS A 52 -9.65 11.20 -9.47
CA LYS A 52 -10.69 12.04 -8.83
C LYS A 52 -10.67 11.96 -7.31
N TYR A 53 -10.48 10.76 -6.74
CA TYR A 53 -10.35 10.57 -5.30
C TYR A 53 -9.11 11.26 -4.71
N LEU A 54 -7.97 11.20 -5.41
CA LEU A 54 -6.74 11.88 -4.97
C LEU A 54 -6.86 13.40 -5.08
N GLU A 55 -7.51 13.90 -6.12
CA GLU A 55 -7.73 15.33 -6.34
C GLU A 55 -8.70 15.94 -5.32
N SER A 56 -9.79 15.24 -4.97
CA SER A 56 -10.73 15.67 -3.92
C SER A 56 -10.05 15.76 -2.54
N ARG A 57 -9.15 14.82 -2.23
CA ARG A 57 -8.35 14.85 -0.99
C ARG A 57 -7.30 15.95 -0.99
N ARG A 58 -6.66 16.22 -2.13
CA ARG A 58 -5.64 17.28 -2.26
C ARG A 58 -6.26 18.68 -2.13
N THR A 59 -7.50 18.85 -2.57
CA THR A 59 -8.23 20.12 -2.52
C THR A 59 -9.02 20.34 -1.22
N GLY A 60 -8.97 19.40 -0.26
CA GLY A 60 -9.61 19.55 1.05
C GLY A 60 -11.14 19.48 1.06
N ASN A 61 -11.77 19.15 -0.08
CA ASN A 61 -13.22 18.99 -0.17
C ASN A 61 -13.61 17.54 0.15
N MET A 62 -13.63 17.21 1.44
CA MET A 62 -14.28 16.00 1.95
C MET A 62 -15.80 16.23 1.90
N GLN A 63 -16.42 16.10 0.73
CA GLN A 63 -17.86 15.85 0.68
C GLN A 63 -18.06 14.38 1.02
N THR A 64 -18.53 14.13 2.25
CA THR A 64 -19.03 12.85 2.73
C THR A 64 -20.05 12.30 1.74
N VAL A 65 -19.68 11.23 1.03
CA VAL A 65 -20.63 10.44 0.24
C VAL A 65 -21.40 9.58 1.23
N HIS A 66 -22.70 9.87 1.36
CA HIS A 66 -23.68 9.16 2.18
C HIS A 66 -24.15 7.87 1.50
#